data_AF-A0A7C9RLI0-F1
#
_entry.id   AF-A0A7C9RLI0-F1
#
_cell.length_a   1.000
_cell.length_b   1.000
_cell.length_c   1.000
_cell.angle_alpha   90.00
_cell.angle_beta   90.00
_cell.angle_gamma   90.00
#
_symmetry.space_group_name_H-M   'P 1'
#
loop_
_entity.id
_entity.type
_entity.pdbx_description
1 polymer ?
#
loop_
_entity_poly.entity_id
_entity_poly.type
_entity_poly.pdbx_seq_one_letter_code
_entity_poly.pdbx_strand_id
1 'polypeptide(L)'
;MTDITARVAPPPPNAAENLKFYGLWAAVAIFLLVLPKVFGSGGSLTTFSLIGISIIFALSYNILLGQTGMLSFGHAVYYGLGGFLVIHAINIIGANKWAIPLPLVPLIGGLTGLV
;
A
#
# COMPACT_ATOMS: atom_id res chain seq x y z
N MET A 1 17.44 1.79 -49.18
CA MET A 1 18.68 1.72 -48.39
C MET A 1 19.09 3.17 -48.17
N THR A 2 19.12 3.79 -46.99
CA THR A 2 19.62 3.30 -45.69
C THR A 2 19.30 4.31 -44.57
N ASP A 3 18.04 4.60 -44.25
CA ASP A 3 17.70 5.44 -43.09
C ASP A 3 16.87 4.66 -42.08
N ILE A 4 17.47 3.57 -41.58
CA ILE A 4 17.00 2.95 -40.35
C ILE A 4 17.62 3.76 -39.22
N THR A 5 16.87 4.79 -38.84
CA THR A 5 16.84 5.43 -37.52
C THR A 5 17.57 4.61 -36.47
N ALA A 6 18.84 4.95 -36.25
CA ALA A 6 19.60 4.51 -35.10
C ALA A 6 18.78 4.91 -33.87
N ARG A 7 18.13 3.93 -33.24
CA ARG A 7 17.44 4.09 -31.97
C ARG A 7 18.53 4.31 -30.92
N VAL A 8 19.07 5.52 -30.87
CA VAL A 8 20.00 5.96 -29.84
C VAL A 8 19.26 5.73 -28.53
N ALA A 9 19.80 4.86 -27.67
CA ALA A 9 19.26 4.66 -26.35
C ALA A 9 19.13 6.02 -25.66
N PRO A 10 17.99 6.33 -25.00
CA PRO A 10 17.84 7.60 -24.32
C PRO A 10 19.03 7.82 -23.37
N PRO A 11 19.62 9.03 -23.34
CA PRO A 11 20.76 9.30 -22.49
C PRO A 11 20.42 8.95 -21.04
N PRO A 12 21.37 8.38 -20.26
CA PRO A 12 21.12 8.05 -18.86
C PRO A 12 20.68 9.31 -18.11
N PRO A 13 19.72 9.18 -17.17
CA PRO A 13 19.15 10.34 -16.48
C PRO A 13 20.24 11.13 -15.78
N ASN A 14 20.23 12.45 -16.00
CA ASN A 14 21.20 13.35 -15.41
C ASN A 14 21.04 13.37 -13.88
N ALA A 15 22.12 13.62 -13.15
CA ALA A 15 22.08 13.73 -11.68
C ALA A 15 21.05 14.76 -11.18
N ALA A 16 20.83 15.83 -11.95
CA ALA A 16 19.81 16.83 -11.68
C ALA A 16 18.36 16.31 -11.84
N GLU A 17 18.13 15.36 -12.74
CA GLU A 17 16.81 14.75 -12.95
C GLU A 17 16.49 13.75 -11.83
N ASN A 18 17.48 12.96 -11.42
CA ASN A 18 17.36 12.10 -10.25
C ASN A 18 17.09 12.92 -8.98
N LEU A 19 17.79 14.04 -8.78
CA LEU A 19 17.57 14.92 -7.64
C LEU A 19 16.15 15.50 -7.61
N LYS A 20 15.62 15.91 -8.76
CA LYS A 20 14.22 16.38 -8.88
C LYS A 20 13.22 15.27 -8.58
N PHE A 21 13.45 14.06 -9.08
CA PHE A 21 12.60 12.90 -8.83
C PHE A 21 12.56 12.55 -7.34
N TYR A 22 13.72 12.37 -6.71
CA TYR A 22 13.78 12.08 -5.27
C TYR A 22 13.28 13.23 -4.41
N GLY A 23 13.55 14.48 -4.81
CA GLY A 23 13.05 15.67 -4.13
C GLY A 23 11.53 15.76 -4.14
N LEU A 24 10.90 15.44 -5.28
CA LEU A 24 9.44 15.37 -5.38
C LEU A 24 8.86 14.30 -4.47
N TRP A 25 9.43 13.08 -4.48
CA TRP A 25 8.97 12.01 -3.60
C TRP A 25 9.16 12.32 -2.11
N ALA A 26 10.28 12.95 -1.75
CA ALA A 26 10.52 13.41 -0.39
C ALA A 26 9.50 14.48 0.04
N ALA A 27 9.18 15.43 -0.86
CA ALA A 27 8.17 16.44 -0.59
C ALA A 27 6.78 15.82 -0.38
N VAL A 28 6.39 14.85 -1.21
CA VAL A 28 5.12 14.10 -1.05
C VAL A 28 5.11 13.34 0.28
N ALA A 29 6.20 12.67 0.65
CA ALA A 29 6.31 11.97 1.93
C ALA A 29 6.16 12.91 3.13
N ILE A 30 6.83 14.07 3.11
CA ILE A 30 6.71 15.09 4.14
C ILE A 30 5.26 15.60 4.22
N PHE A 31 4.64 15.88 3.08
CA PHE A 31 3.25 16.34 3.03
C PHE A 31 2.29 15.34 3.69
N LEU A 32 2.43 14.05 3.38
CA LEU A 32 1.61 12.99 3.98
C LEU A 32 1.84 12.83 5.49
N LEU A 33 3.06 13.06 5.98
CA LEU A 33 3.37 13.03 7.42
C LEU A 33 2.81 14.23 8.19
N VAL A 34 2.71 15.39 7.55
CA VAL A 34 2.17 16.62 8.15
C VAL A 34 0.64 16.59 8.17
N LEU A 35 0.00 15.97 7.18
CA LEU A 35 -1.45 15.87 7.04
C LEU A 35 -2.20 15.45 8.32
N PRO A 36 -1.86 14.34 9.00
CA PRO A 36 -2.57 13.89 10.20
C PRO A 36 -2.35 14.81 11.41
N LYS A 37 -1.29 15.64 11.42
CA LYS A 37 -1.04 16.61 12.49
C LYS A 37 -1.90 17.87 12.37
N VAL A 38 -2.33 18.22 11.16
CA VAL A 38 -3.22 19.38 10.92
C VAL A 38 -4.68 18.99 11.19
N PHE A 39 -5.06 17.76 10.88
CA PHE A 39 -6.43 17.24 11.02
C PHE A 39 -6.52 16.18 12.11
N GLY A 40 -6.51 16.62 13.37
CA GLY A 40 -6.43 15.74 14.55
C GLY A 40 -7.75 15.13 15.04
N SER A 41 -8.88 15.29 14.33
CA SER A 41 -10.14 14.65 14.77
C SER A 41 -10.10 13.15 14.47
N GLY A 42 -10.55 12.31 15.42
CA GLY A 42 -10.52 10.84 15.26
C GLY A 42 -11.27 10.35 14.01
N GLY A 43 -12.34 11.05 13.62
CA GLY A 43 -13.05 10.79 12.36
C GLY A 43 -12.21 11.13 11.12
N SER A 44 -11.51 12.27 11.12
CA SER A 44 -10.65 12.66 10.00
C SER A 44 -9.50 11.68 9.77
N LEU A 45 -8.86 11.21 10.84
CA LEU A 45 -7.77 10.24 10.74
C LEU A 45 -8.26 8.92 10.14
N THR A 46 -9.44 8.45 10.57
CA THR A 46 -10.08 7.24 10.04
C THR A 46 -10.41 7.39 8.56
N THR A 47 -10.97 8.53 8.14
CA THR A 47 -11.26 8.80 6.73
C THR A 47 -9.98 8.86 5.89
N PHE A 48 -8.91 9.49 6.38
CA PHE A 48 -7.61 9.49 5.69
C PHE A 48 -7.04 8.08 5.52
N SER A 49 -7.14 7.24 6.56
CA SER A 49 -6.73 5.83 6.46
C SER A 49 -7.55 5.07 5.42
N LEU A 50 -8.88 5.26 5.38
CA LEU A 50 -9.75 4.64 4.38
C LEU A 50 -9.38 5.07 2.95
N ILE A 51 -9.18 6.37 2.72
CA ILE A 51 -8.75 6.90 1.42
C ILE A 51 -7.41 6.28 1.00
N GLY A 52 -6.45 6.20 1.92
CA GLY A 52 -5.15 5.56 1.65
C GLY A 52 -5.29 4.08 1.26
N ILE A 53 -6.11 3.32 1.99
CA ILE A 53 -6.42 1.93 1.66
C ILE A 53 -7.07 1.84 0.26
N SER A 54 -8.01 2.72 -0.06
CA SER A 54 -8.66 2.75 -1.37
C SER A 54 -7.70 3.10 -2.51
N ILE A 55 -6.73 4.00 -2.30
CA ILE A 55 -5.69 4.33 -3.30
C ILE A 55 -4.82 3.10 -3.57
N ILE A 56 -4.33 2.43 -2.52
CA ILE A 56 -3.51 1.21 -2.67
C ILE A 56 -4.30 0.11 -3.36
N PHE A 57 -5.57 -0.06 -3.00
CA PHE A 57 -6.46 -1.02 -3.64
C PHE A 57 -6.64 -0.73 -5.13
N ALA A 58 -6.95 0.51 -5.49
CA ALA A 58 -7.13 0.93 -6.88
C ALA A 58 -5.86 0.77 -7.72
N LEU A 59 -4.69 1.13 -7.17
CA LEU A 59 -3.40 0.94 -7.84
C LEU A 59 -3.08 -0.56 -8.05
N SER A 60 -3.30 -1.39 -7.03
CA SER A 60 -3.08 -2.84 -7.13
C SER A 60 -4.04 -3.47 -8.15
N TYR A 61 -5.31 -3.06 -8.14
CA TYR A 61 -6.30 -3.48 -9.13
C TYR A 61 -5.89 -3.07 -10.55
N ASN A 62 -5.40 -1.84 -10.74
CA ASN A 62 -4.90 -1.37 -12.02
C ASN A 62 -3.71 -2.20 -12.53
N ILE A 63 -2.84 -2.70 -11.64
CA ILE A 63 -1.73 -3.56 -12.04
C ILE A 63 -2.24 -4.95 -12.45
N LEU A 64 -3.15 -5.55 -11.66
CA LEU A 64 -3.68 -6.90 -11.89
C LEU A 64 -4.61 -7.01 -13.11
N LEU A 65 -5.42 -6.00 -13.39
CA LEU A 65 -6.26 -5.99 -14.59
C LEU A 65 -5.61 -5.26 -15.76
N GLY A 66 -5.04 -4.10 -15.50
CA GLY A 66 -4.58 -3.18 -16.54
C GLY A 66 -3.28 -3.62 -17.19
N GLN A 67 -2.37 -4.29 -16.47
CA GLN A 67 -1.08 -4.74 -17.03
C GLN A 67 -1.02 -6.26 -17.23
N THR A 68 -1.61 -7.05 -16.33
CA THR A 68 -1.52 -8.52 -16.43
C THR A 68 -2.77 -9.18 -17.01
N GLY A 69 -3.89 -8.45 -17.14
CA GLY A 69 -5.14 -8.98 -17.70
C GLY A 69 -5.78 -10.11 -16.88
N MET A 70 -5.27 -10.38 -15.67
CA MET A 70 -5.66 -11.51 -14.83
C MET A 70 -6.28 -11.01 -13.52
N LEU A 71 -7.60 -11.05 -13.47
CA LEU A 71 -8.38 -10.74 -12.27
C LEU A 71 -8.48 -11.97 -11.35
N SER A 72 -7.37 -12.40 -10.76
CA SER A 72 -7.42 -13.51 -9.80
C SER A 72 -7.84 -13.00 -8.42
N PHE A 73 -9.14 -12.99 -8.16
CA PHE A 73 -9.68 -12.67 -6.83
C PHE A 73 -9.57 -13.83 -5.83
N GLY A 74 -9.52 -15.08 -6.30
CA GLY A 74 -9.54 -16.25 -5.42
C GLY A 74 -8.44 -16.22 -4.36
N HIS A 75 -7.19 -16.03 -4.76
CA HIS A 75 -6.06 -15.97 -3.83
C HIS A 75 -6.05 -14.66 -3.00
N ALA A 76 -6.44 -13.54 -3.59
CA ALA A 76 -6.49 -12.25 -2.91
C ALA A 76 -7.53 -12.22 -1.77
N VAL A 77 -8.64 -12.95 -1.92
CA VAL A 77 -9.70 -13.03 -0.91
C VAL A 77 -9.21 -13.74 0.36
N TYR A 78 -8.40 -14.80 0.27
CA TYR A 78 -7.85 -15.48 1.46
C TYR A 78 -6.98 -14.53 2.30
N TYR A 79 -6.14 -13.71 1.67
CA TYR A 79 -5.35 -12.68 2.36
C TYR A 79 -6.24 -11.61 3.00
N GLY A 80 -7.32 -11.20 2.30
CA GLY A 80 -8.30 -10.24 2.82
C GLY A 80 -9.05 -10.75 4.06
N LEU A 81 -9.50 -12.01 4.02
CA LEU A 81 -10.17 -12.68 5.15
C LEU A 81 -9.21 -12.85 6.35
N GLY A 82 -7.96 -13.26 6.10
CA GLY A 82 -6.93 -13.32 7.14
C GLY A 82 -6.71 -11.97 7.83
N GLY A 83 -6.63 -10.88 7.05
CA GLY A 83 -6.52 -9.52 7.59
C GLY A 83 -7.74 -9.08 8.40
N PHE A 84 -8.95 -9.41 7.94
CA PHE A 84 -10.19 -9.12 8.68
C PHE A 84 -10.23 -9.83 10.04
N LEU A 85 -9.88 -11.12 10.06
CA LEU A 85 -9.85 -11.92 11.29
C LEU A 85 -8.75 -11.46 12.26
N VAL A 86 -7.61 -11.00 11.76
CA VAL A 86 -6.56 -10.36 12.59
C VAL A 86 -7.08 -9.12 13.30
N ILE A 87 -7.76 -8.23 12.59
CA ILE A 87 -8.32 -7.01 13.20
C ILE A 87 -9.38 -7.39 14.25
N HIS A 88 -10.20 -8.40 13.97
CA HIS A 88 -11.17 -8.90 14.93
C HIS A 88 -10.49 -9.49 16.18
N ALA A 89 -9.40 -10.24 16.00
CA ALA A 89 -8.58 -10.74 17.10
C ALA A 89 -7.95 -9.60 17.91
N ILE A 90 -7.42 -8.56 17.27
CA ILE A 90 -6.87 -7.37 17.95
C ILE A 90 -7.94 -6.72 18.82
N ASN A 91 -9.17 -6.58 18.32
CA ASN A 91 -10.28 -6.01 19.09
C ASN A 91 -10.63 -6.86 20.32
N ILE A 92 -10.64 -8.20 20.20
CA ILE A 92 -10.90 -9.13 21.32
C ILE A 92 -9.76 -9.08 22.35
N ILE A 93 -8.51 -9.10 21.89
CA ILE A 93 -7.31 -9.03 22.73
C ILE A 93 -7.29 -7.71 23.52
N GLY A 94 -7.59 -6.59 22.84
CA GLY A 94 -7.70 -5.27 23.44
C GLY A 94 -8.83 -5.17 24.46
N ALA A 95 -10.00 -5.73 24.17
CA ALA A 95 -11.14 -5.76 25.09
C ALA A 95 -10.86 -6.56 26.37
N ASN A 96 -10.15 -7.70 26.24
CA ASN A 96 -9.81 -8.57 27.36
C ASN A 96 -8.49 -8.17 28.08
N LYS A 97 -7.84 -7.07 27.66
CA LYS A 97 -6.54 -6.57 28.17
C LYS A 97 -5.43 -7.63 28.18
N TRP A 98 -5.44 -8.53 27.20
CA TRP A 98 -4.39 -9.55 27.08
C TRP A 98 -3.11 -8.91 26.54
N ALA A 99 -1.98 -9.14 27.22
CA ALA A 99 -0.67 -8.60 26.84
C ALA A 99 -0.02 -9.43 25.72
N ILE A 100 -0.69 -9.54 24.57
CA ILE A 100 -0.14 -10.21 23.40
C ILE A 100 0.65 -9.19 22.58
N PRO A 101 1.94 -9.45 22.25
CA PRO A 101 2.71 -8.59 21.38
C PRO A 101 2.03 -8.40 20.02
N LEU A 102 1.75 -7.14 19.65
CA LEU A 102 1.16 -6.79 18.35
C LEU A 102 1.86 -7.42 17.13
N PRO A 103 3.21 -7.60 17.11
CA PRO A 103 3.89 -8.27 16.01
C PRO A 103 3.56 -9.76 15.84
N LEU A 104 3.03 -10.43 16.87
CA LEU A 104 2.63 -11.85 16.81
C LEU A 104 1.20 -12.03 16.29
N VAL A 105 0.38 -10.97 16.32
CA VAL A 105 -1.04 -11.05 15.92
C VAL A 105 -1.24 -11.36 14.43
N PRO A 106 -0.39 -10.91 13.49
CA PRO A 106 -0.46 -11.36 12.09
C PRO A 106 -0.30 -12.87 11.88
N LEU A 107 0.29 -13.61 12.83
CA LEU A 107 0.35 -15.08 12.75
C LEU A 107 -1.05 -15.69 12.87
N ILE A 108 -1.94 -15.08 13.64
CA ILE A 108 -3.35 -15.49 13.71
C ILE A 108 -3.98 -15.36 12.32
N GLY A 109 -3.68 -14.27 11.60
CA GLY A 109 -4.13 -14.07 10.22
C GLY A 109 -3.60 -15.09 9.24
N GLY A 110 -2.32 -15.41 9.34
CA GLY A 110 -1.69 -16.46 8.54
C GLY A 110 -2.31 -17.83 8.78
N LEU A 111 -2.60 -18.18 10.04
CA LEU A 111 -3.27 -19.43 10.41
C LEU A 111 -4.74 -19.46 9.95
N THR A 112 -5.46 -18.36 10.08
CA THR A 112 -6.88 -18.29 9.67
C THR A 112 -7.07 -18.15 8.16
N GLY A 113 -6.09 -17.59 7.44
CA GLY A 113 -6.12 -17.40 5.99
C GLY A 113 -5.52 -18.55 5.19
N LEU A 114 -4.95 -19.56 5.87
CA LEU A 114 -4.42 -20.79 5.25
C LEU A 114 -5.55 -21.77 4.86
N VAL A 115 -6.76 -21.56 5.37
CA VAL A 115 -7.92 -22.47 5.23
C VAL A 115 -8.78 -22.11 4.03
#